data_AF-A0AA86QBX2-F1
#
_entry.id   AF-A0AA86QBX2-F1
#
_cell.length_a   1.000
_cell.length_b   1.000
_cell.length_c   1.000
_cell.angle_alpha   90.00
_cell.angle_beta   90.00
_cell.angle_gamma   90.00
#
_symmetry.space_group_name_H-M   'P 1'
#
loop_
_entity.id
_entity.type
_entity.pdbx_description
1 polymer ?
#
loop_
_entity_poly.entity_id
_entity_poly.type
_entity_poly.pdbx_seq_one_letter_code
_entity_poly.pdbx_strand_id
1 'polypeptide(L)'
;MSQIQQISSDIITNYTKIESNVISNVTALDKRIFDNMAITSNNLKLNSSKIEAYIISNYTDLDGNLFQNTTVLDKRIFNNISQINTSYNTKITSINSQLTTHKSQITELQIDTQSIFQFICPLISTKAVYDVSQKTCVCTVKGSLLINNKECQCQLSSTETNYYCSGINECCYGNYHTYHFGQTQVTYDLTCGNGKSYTTTALITDNELLCDTFEVY
;
A
#
# COMPACT_ATOMS: atom_id res chain seq x y z
N MET A 1 7.99 -35.99 -127.59
CA MET A 1 8.65 -35.98 -126.26
C MET A 1 9.35 -37.34 -126.10
N SER A 2 10.64 -37.39 -125.79
CA SER A 2 11.36 -38.68 -125.65
C SER A 2 10.98 -39.37 -124.33
N GLN A 3 11.08 -40.71 -124.25
CA GLN A 3 10.84 -41.46 -123.00
C GLN A 3 11.66 -40.92 -121.82
N ILE A 4 12.88 -40.45 -122.09
CA ILE A 4 13.77 -39.83 -121.10
C ILE A 4 13.17 -38.53 -120.54
N GLN A 5 12.55 -37.69 -121.39
CA GLN A 5 11.89 -36.46 -120.95
C GLN A 5 10.70 -36.76 -120.04
N GLN A 6 9.92 -37.81 -120.32
CA GLN A 6 8.79 -38.21 -119.48
C GLN A 6 9.26 -38.69 -118.10
N ILE A 7 10.25 -39.58 -118.06
CA ILE A 7 10.83 -40.08 -116.80
C ILE A 7 11.36 -38.92 -115.95
N SER A 8 12.06 -37.97 -116.58
CA SER A 8 12.56 -36.79 -115.86
C SER A 8 11.43 -35.94 -115.29
N SER A 9 10.34 -35.74 -116.03
CA SER A 9 9.16 -34.99 -115.57
C SER A 9 8.49 -35.68 -114.38
N ASP A 10 8.35 -37.00 -114.43
CA ASP A 10 7.72 -37.79 -113.38
C ASP A 10 8.57 -37.78 -112.09
N ILE A 11 9.90 -37.87 -112.22
CA ILE A 11 10.82 -37.75 -111.08
C ILE A 11 10.68 -36.38 -110.41
N ILE A 12 10.71 -35.29 -111.18
CA ILE A 12 10.57 -33.92 -110.64
C ILE A 12 9.22 -33.78 -109.93
N THR A 13 8.13 -34.22 -110.56
CA THR A 13 6.78 -34.13 -109.98
C THR A 13 6.67 -34.90 -108.66
N ASN A 14 7.19 -36.13 -108.63
CA ASN A 14 7.18 -36.95 -107.42
C ASN A 14 8.06 -36.35 -106.32
N TYR A 15 9.24 -35.85 -106.66
CA TYR A 15 10.13 -35.18 -105.71
C TYR A 15 9.43 -33.98 -105.08
N THR A 16 8.87 -33.08 -105.88
CA THR A 16 8.15 -31.89 -105.38
C THR A 16 6.95 -32.28 -104.51
N LYS A 17 6.24 -33.36 -104.85
CA LYS A 17 5.14 -33.86 -104.02
C LYS A 17 5.62 -34.40 -102.67
N ILE A 18 6.72 -35.13 -102.65
CA ILE A 18 7.33 -35.64 -101.41
C ILE A 18 7.79 -34.46 -100.55
N GLU A 19 8.51 -33.50 -101.13
CA GLU A 19 8.99 -32.30 -100.44
C GLU A 19 7.83 -31.51 -99.82
N SER A 20 6.76 -31.26 -100.59
CA SER A 20 5.56 -30.57 -100.09
C SER A 20 4.90 -31.32 -98.93
N ASN A 21 4.80 -32.65 -99.03
CA ASN A 21 4.23 -33.48 -97.95
C ASN A 21 5.10 -33.43 -96.68
N VAL A 22 6.43 -33.47 -96.81
CA VAL A 22 7.35 -33.35 -95.68
C VAL A 22 7.20 -31.99 -95.01
N ILE A 23 7.20 -30.90 -95.77
CA ILE A 23 7.01 -29.53 -95.24
C ILE A 23 5.67 -29.42 -94.50
N SER A 24 4.60 -29.93 -95.09
CA SER A 24 3.27 -29.91 -94.47
C SER A 24 3.23 -30.68 -93.15
N ASN A 25 3.83 -31.88 -93.11
CA ASN A 25 3.89 -32.70 -91.90
C ASN A 25 4.73 -32.06 -90.80
N VAL A 26 5.89 -31.49 -91.13
CA VAL A 26 6.74 -30.75 -90.17
C VAL A 26 5.98 -29.55 -89.60
N THR A 27 5.34 -28.76 -90.47
CA THR A 27 4.53 -27.61 -90.04
C THR A 27 3.39 -28.01 -89.11
N ALA A 28 2.71 -29.12 -89.41
CA ALA A 28 1.64 -29.65 -88.56
C ALA A 28 2.16 -30.16 -87.21
N LEU A 29 3.35 -30.79 -87.19
CA LEU A 29 4.01 -31.22 -85.97
C LEU A 29 4.38 -30.02 -85.09
N ASP A 30 5.02 -29.01 -85.67
CA ASP A 30 5.42 -27.79 -84.97
C ASP A 30 4.21 -27.11 -84.32
N LYS A 31 3.11 -26.97 -85.07
CA LYS A 31 1.86 -26.42 -84.53
C LYS A 31 1.36 -27.21 -83.32
N ARG A 32 1.35 -28.55 -83.39
CA ARG A 32 0.93 -29.40 -82.26
C ARG A 32 1.85 -29.25 -81.05
N ILE A 33 3.16 -29.09 -81.26
CA ILE A 33 4.12 -28.84 -80.19
C ILE A 33 3.81 -27.49 -79.53
N PHE A 34 3.61 -26.42 -80.31
CA PHE A 34 3.24 -25.11 -79.78
C PHE A 34 1.93 -25.13 -79.00
N ASP A 35 0.89 -25.77 -79.53
CA ASP A 35 -0.41 -25.88 -78.86
C ASP A 35 -0.27 -26.63 -77.51
N ASN A 36 0.49 -27.73 -77.48
CA ASN A 36 0.75 -28.49 -76.25
C ASN A 36 1.57 -27.70 -75.22
N MET A 37 2.57 -26.93 -75.66
CA MET A 37 3.33 -26.04 -74.78
C MET A 37 2.43 -24.97 -74.16
N ALA A 38 1.53 -24.38 -74.95
CA ALA A 38 0.58 -23.38 -74.47
C ALA A 38 -0.38 -23.96 -73.42
N ILE A 39 -0.92 -25.17 -73.65
CA ILE A 39 -1.78 -25.88 -72.68
C ILE A 39 -1.02 -26.14 -71.38
N THR A 40 0.22 -26.65 -71.49
CA THR A 40 1.06 -26.94 -70.31
C THR A 40 1.36 -25.67 -69.51
N SER A 41 1.72 -24.59 -70.20
CA SER A 41 1.97 -23.29 -69.56
C SER A 41 0.73 -22.76 -68.82
N ASN A 42 -0.45 -22.87 -69.43
CA ASN A 42 -1.70 -22.45 -68.79
C ASN A 42 -2.03 -23.31 -67.56
N ASN A 43 -1.85 -24.63 -67.64
CA ASN A 43 -2.06 -25.52 -66.50
C ASN A 43 -1.13 -25.20 -65.33
N LEU A 44 0.15 -24.90 -65.62
CA LEU A 44 1.11 -24.47 -64.59
C LEU A 44 0.68 -23.17 -63.92
N LYS A 45 0.24 -22.17 -64.68
CA LYS A 45 -0.27 -20.90 -64.13
C LYS A 45 -1.48 -21.13 -63.22
N LEU A 46 -2.46 -21.91 -63.67
CA LEU A 46 -3.65 -22.21 -62.89
C LEU A 46 -3.32 -22.95 -61.58
N ASN A 47 -2.41 -23.92 -61.63
CA ASN A 47 -1.99 -24.65 -60.44
C ASN A 47 -1.22 -23.74 -59.47
N SER A 48 -0.34 -22.87 -59.98
CA SER A 48 0.35 -21.88 -59.16
C SER A 48 -0.63 -20.97 -58.43
N SER A 49 -1.64 -20.43 -59.13
CA SER A 49 -2.66 -19.57 -58.51
C SER A 49 -3.50 -20.30 -57.47
N LYS A 50 -3.79 -21.60 -57.67
CA LYS A 50 -4.50 -22.42 -56.66
C LYS A 50 -3.67 -22.59 -55.39
N ILE A 51 -2.36 -22.84 -55.53
CA ILE A 51 -1.45 -22.97 -54.38
C ILE A 51 -1.38 -21.64 -53.62
N GLU A 52 -1.22 -20.53 -54.34
CA GLU A 52 -1.20 -19.19 -53.75
C GLU A 52 -2.49 -18.89 -52.96
N ALA A 53 -3.65 -19.16 -53.56
CA ALA A 53 -4.94 -18.98 -52.88
C ALA A 53 -5.07 -19.86 -51.62
N TYR A 54 -4.58 -21.10 -51.67
CA TYR A 54 -4.57 -22.00 -50.51
C TYR A 54 -3.67 -21.48 -49.38
N ILE A 55 -2.49 -20.95 -49.71
CA ILE A 55 -1.57 -20.36 -48.73
C ILE A 55 -2.20 -19.14 -48.07
N ILE A 56 -2.79 -18.24 -48.87
CA ILE A 56 -3.47 -17.03 -48.37
C ILE A 56 -4.60 -17.41 -47.41
N SER A 57 -5.46 -18.35 -47.81
CA SER A 57 -6.58 -18.80 -46.96
C SER A 57 -6.10 -19.33 -45.62
N ASN A 58 -5.10 -20.23 -45.61
CA ASN A 58 -4.57 -20.79 -44.36
C ASN A 58 -3.93 -19.72 -43.47
N TYR A 59 -3.23 -18.75 -44.06
CA TYR A 59 -2.64 -17.65 -43.32
C TYR A 59 -3.73 -16.79 -42.65
N THR A 60 -4.78 -16.44 -43.39
CA THR A 60 -5.92 -15.69 -42.85
C THR A 60 -6.62 -16.45 -41.72
N ASP A 61 -6.82 -17.76 -41.86
CA ASP A 61 -7.43 -18.58 -40.82
C ASP A 61 -6.55 -18.64 -39.56
N LEU A 62 -5.23 -18.79 -39.73
CA LEU A 62 -4.28 -18.79 -38.62
C LEU A 62 -4.27 -17.46 -37.87
N ASP A 63 -4.23 -16.35 -38.60
CA ASP A 63 -4.24 -15.00 -38.03
C ASP A 63 -5.54 -14.71 -37.28
N GLY A 64 -6.69 -15.09 -37.87
CA GLY A 64 -7.99 -14.99 -37.21
C GLY A 64 -8.07 -15.79 -35.91
N ASN A 65 -7.54 -17.02 -35.90
CA ASN A 65 -7.48 -17.85 -34.70
C ASN A 65 -6.57 -17.25 -33.62
N LEU A 66 -5.40 -16.71 -34.01
CA LEU A 66 -4.48 -16.04 -33.10
C LEU A 66 -5.14 -14.80 -32.45
N PHE A 67 -5.82 -14.00 -33.26
CA PHE A 67 -6.55 -12.81 -32.79
C PHE A 67 -7.66 -13.16 -31.79
N GLN A 68 -8.47 -14.19 -32.08
CA GLN A 68 -9.51 -14.63 -31.16
C GLN A 68 -8.93 -15.15 -29.83
N ASN A 69 -7.89 -15.97 -29.90
CA ASN A 69 -7.23 -16.50 -28.70
C ASN A 69 -6.66 -15.38 -27.82
N THR A 70 -6.02 -14.39 -28.43
CA THR A 70 -5.46 -13.22 -27.74
C THR A 70 -6.58 -12.43 -27.06
N THR A 71 -7.68 -12.17 -27.78
CA THR A 71 -8.85 -11.47 -27.24
C THR A 71 -9.47 -12.20 -26.03
N VAL A 72 -9.55 -13.53 -26.08
CA VAL A 72 -10.06 -14.33 -24.96
C VAL A 72 -9.12 -14.25 -23.75
N LEU A 73 -7.81 -14.31 -23.99
CA LEU A 73 -6.80 -14.19 -22.93
C LEU A 73 -6.88 -12.82 -22.24
N ASP A 74 -6.95 -11.74 -23.01
CA ASP A 74 -7.06 -10.37 -22.48
C ASP A 74 -8.29 -10.20 -21.60
N LYS A 75 -9.45 -10.71 -22.04
CA LYS A 75 -10.68 -10.69 -21.23
C LYS A 75 -10.52 -11.46 -19.92
N ARG A 76 -9.86 -12.62 -19.94
CA ARG A 76 -9.59 -13.40 -18.73
C ARG A 76 -8.68 -12.65 -17.77
N ILE A 77 -7.60 -12.05 -18.28
CA ILE A 77 -6.67 -11.25 -17.48
C ILE A 77 -7.41 -10.06 -16.85
N PHE A 78 -8.17 -9.31 -17.62
CA PHE A 78 -8.94 -8.17 -17.13
C PHE A 78 -9.92 -8.56 -16.02
N ASN A 79 -10.68 -9.64 -16.23
CA ASN A 79 -11.62 -10.14 -15.23
C ASN A 79 -10.91 -10.57 -13.94
N ASN A 80 -9.79 -11.27 -14.04
CA ASN A 80 -9.02 -11.69 -12.87
C ASN A 80 -8.48 -10.48 -12.08
N ILE A 81 -7.92 -9.49 -12.77
CA ILE A 81 -7.45 -8.24 -12.14
C ILE A 81 -8.61 -7.53 -11.43
N SER A 82 -9.77 -7.43 -12.08
CA SER A 82 -10.96 -6.80 -11.50
C SER A 82 -11.44 -7.52 -10.24
N GLN A 83 -11.47 -8.86 -10.25
CA GLN A 83 -11.84 -9.67 -9.09
C GLN A 83 -10.85 -9.51 -7.93
N ILE A 84 -9.54 -9.51 -8.23
CA ILE A 84 -8.49 -9.29 -7.23
C ILE A 84 -8.64 -7.91 -6.60
N ASN A 85 -8.79 -6.86 -7.41
CA ASN A 85 -8.98 -5.49 -6.93
C ASN A 85 -10.23 -5.35 -6.06
N THR A 86 -11.33 -5.96 -6.47
CA THR A 86 -12.58 -5.94 -5.69
C THR A 86 -12.38 -6.60 -4.34
N SER A 87 -11.83 -7.82 -4.32
CA SER A 87 -11.55 -8.57 -3.09
C SER A 87 -10.61 -7.81 -2.15
N TYR A 88 -9.54 -7.22 -2.71
CA TYR A 88 -8.59 -6.41 -1.96
C TYR A 88 -9.23 -5.16 -1.35
N ASN A 89 -10.02 -4.42 -2.13
CA ASN A 89 -10.71 -3.22 -1.66
C ASN A 89 -11.76 -3.52 -0.60
N THR A 90 -12.49 -4.63 -0.73
CA THR A 90 -13.43 -5.08 0.31
C THR A 90 -12.70 -5.39 1.62
N LYS A 91 -11.56 -6.10 1.56
CA LYS A 91 -10.75 -6.39 2.74
C LYS A 91 -10.20 -5.13 3.41
N ILE A 92 -9.64 -4.20 2.63
CA ILE A 92 -9.17 -2.91 3.16
C ILE A 92 -10.31 -2.15 3.84
N THR A 93 -11.47 -2.08 3.20
CA THR A 93 -12.64 -1.37 3.75
C THR A 93 -13.08 -1.98 5.07
N SER A 94 -13.11 -3.32 5.14
CA SER A 94 -13.43 -4.04 6.38
C SER A 94 -12.41 -3.76 7.49
N ILE A 95 -11.11 -3.80 7.17
CA ILE A 95 -10.04 -3.52 8.14
C ILE A 95 -10.14 -2.09 8.65
N ASN A 96 -10.36 -1.11 7.76
CA ASN A 96 -10.48 0.30 8.14
C ASN A 96 -11.72 0.56 9.01
N SER A 97 -12.83 -0.12 8.74
CA SER A 97 -14.01 -0.08 9.60
C SER A 97 -13.69 -0.61 11.00
N GLN A 98 -13.05 -1.77 11.10
CA GLN A 98 -12.67 -2.35 12.39
C GLN A 98 -11.69 -1.45 13.16
N LEU A 99 -10.70 -0.89 12.47
CA LEU A 99 -9.74 0.03 13.06
C LEU A 99 -10.44 1.29 13.62
N THR A 100 -11.44 1.80 12.91
CA THR A 100 -12.24 2.94 13.37
C THR A 100 -13.01 2.59 14.64
N THR A 101 -13.67 1.43 14.67
CA THR A 101 -14.39 0.94 15.86
C THR A 101 -13.46 0.78 17.07
N HIS A 102 -12.31 0.11 16.89
CA HIS A 102 -11.35 -0.06 17.98
C HIS A 102 -10.81 1.28 18.50
N LYS A 103 -10.57 2.25 17.62
CA LYS A 103 -10.13 3.59 18.02
C LYS A 103 -11.19 4.30 18.88
N SER A 104 -12.47 4.18 18.53
CA SER A 104 -13.57 4.71 19.35
C SER A 104 -13.64 4.03 20.72
N GLN A 105 -13.56 2.70 20.77
CA GLN A 105 -13.58 1.94 22.03
C GLN A 105 -12.42 2.31 22.96
N ILE A 106 -11.20 2.48 22.43
CA ILE A 106 -10.05 2.95 23.21
C ILE A 106 -10.31 4.35 23.78
N THR A 107 -10.92 5.23 22.97
CA THR A 107 -11.24 6.60 23.41
C THR A 107 -12.27 6.58 24.55
N GLU A 108 -13.31 5.75 24.46
CA GLU A 108 -14.32 5.56 25.50
C GLU A 108 -13.69 5.03 26.80
N LEU A 109 -12.88 3.98 26.73
CA LEU A 109 -12.18 3.43 27.89
C LEU A 109 -11.24 4.45 28.57
N GLN A 110 -10.59 5.33 27.79
CA GLN A 110 -9.78 6.41 28.33
C GLN A 110 -10.61 7.43 29.13
N ILE A 111 -11.80 7.78 28.64
CA ILE A 111 -12.75 8.68 29.33
C ILE A 111 -13.26 8.03 30.62
N ASP A 112 -13.60 6.74 30.57
CA ASP A 112 -14.06 6.00 31.75
C ASP A 112 -12.97 5.94 32.83
N THR A 113 -11.73 5.65 32.43
CA THR A 113 -10.57 5.61 33.34
C THR A 113 -10.37 6.97 34.01
N GLN A 114 -10.41 8.06 33.24
CA GLN A 114 -10.32 9.43 33.76
C GLN A 114 -11.44 9.73 34.77
N SER A 115 -12.68 9.33 34.46
CA SER A 115 -13.85 9.54 35.34
C SER A 115 -13.73 8.76 36.65
N ILE A 116 -13.22 7.53 36.60
CA ILE A 116 -12.93 6.71 37.78
C ILE A 116 -11.90 7.42 38.66
N PHE A 117 -10.80 7.91 38.10
CA PHE A 117 -9.80 8.62 38.89
C PHE A 117 -10.33 9.92 39.50
N GLN A 118 -11.15 10.69 38.77
CA GLN A 118 -11.84 11.86 39.32
C GLN A 118 -12.72 11.53 40.52
N PHE A 119 -13.33 10.33 40.54
CA PHE A 119 -14.13 9.86 41.67
C PHE A 119 -13.29 9.29 42.82
N ILE A 120 -12.21 8.56 42.52
CA ILE A 120 -11.37 7.91 43.53
C ILE A 120 -10.47 8.92 44.27
N CYS A 121 -9.89 9.92 43.59
CA CYS A 121 -8.93 10.83 44.24
C CYS A 121 -9.52 11.46 45.53
N PRO A 122 -10.74 12.02 45.54
CA PRO A 122 -11.32 12.60 46.76
C PRO A 122 -11.63 11.60 47.89
N LEU A 123 -11.74 10.29 47.57
CA LEU A 123 -11.91 9.24 48.58
C LEU A 123 -10.60 8.88 49.29
N ILE A 124 -9.46 9.11 48.62
CA ILE A 124 -8.12 8.91 49.21
C ILE A 124 -7.83 10.04 50.20
N SER A 125 -8.16 11.28 49.84
CA SER A 125 -8.08 12.44 50.73
C SER A 125 -9.07 13.51 50.26
N THR A 126 -9.73 14.18 51.20
CA THR A 126 -10.71 15.25 50.93
C THR A 126 -10.11 16.45 50.19
N LYS A 127 -8.77 16.52 50.09
CA LYS A 127 -8.01 17.58 49.40
C LYS A 127 -7.28 17.09 48.13
N ALA A 128 -7.48 15.84 47.72
CA ALA A 128 -6.90 15.29 46.50
C ALA A 128 -7.79 15.57 45.28
N VAL A 129 -7.18 16.01 44.18
CA VAL A 129 -7.84 16.31 42.89
C VAL A 129 -7.11 15.56 41.78
N TYR A 130 -7.85 14.96 40.84
CA TYR A 130 -7.24 14.33 39.68
C TYR A 130 -6.71 15.37 38.69
N ASP A 131 -5.40 15.35 38.42
CA ASP A 131 -4.78 16.13 37.34
C ASP A 131 -4.87 15.34 36.03
N VAL A 132 -5.71 15.82 35.13
CA VAL A 132 -5.94 15.21 33.81
C VAL A 132 -4.70 15.25 32.91
N SER A 133 -3.85 16.28 33.07
CA SER A 133 -2.66 16.45 32.24
C SER A 133 -1.55 15.47 32.62
N GLN A 134 -1.39 15.24 33.92
CA GLN A 134 -0.38 14.34 34.49
C GLN A 134 -0.92 12.91 34.70
N LYS A 135 -2.24 12.71 34.58
CA LYS A 135 -2.96 11.46 34.84
C LYS A 135 -2.75 10.91 36.25
N THR A 136 -2.60 11.79 37.25
CA THR A 136 -2.32 11.42 38.64
C THR A 136 -3.25 12.15 39.61
N CYS A 137 -3.48 11.57 40.78
CA CYS A 137 -4.12 12.30 41.89
C CYS A 137 -3.09 13.24 42.52
N VAL A 138 -3.42 14.52 42.60
CA VAL A 138 -2.57 15.58 43.16
C VAL A 138 -3.21 16.12 44.42
N CYS A 139 -2.42 16.29 45.48
CA CYS A 139 -2.88 16.88 46.72
C CYS A 139 -2.20 18.21 46.97
N THR A 140 -2.99 19.20 47.38
CA THR A 140 -2.45 20.46 47.88
C THR A 140 -2.51 20.48 49.40
N VAL A 141 -1.35 20.45 50.05
CA VAL A 141 -1.25 20.61 51.50
C VAL A 141 -0.95 22.07 51.81
N LYS A 142 -1.81 22.70 52.61
CA LYS A 142 -1.53 24.02 53.20
C LYS A 142 -1.17 23.80 54.66
N GLY A 143 -0.02 24.29 55.07
CA GLY A 143 0.47 24.16 56.44
C GLY A 143 1.16 25.44 56.92
N SER A 144 1.19 25.65 58.22
CA SER A 144 1.95 26.73 58.84
C SER A 144 3.28 26.19 59.37
N LEU A 145 4.39 26.80 58.98
CA LEU A 145 5.72 26.49 59.51
C LEU A 145 6.17 27.58 60.48
N LEU A 146 6.62 27.20 61.68
CA LEU A 146 7.25 28.13 62.63
C LEU A 146 8.75 28.22 62.36
N ILE A 147 9.20 29.36 61.85
CA ILE A 147 10.62 29.67 61.63
C ILE A 147 10.98 30.84 62.53
N ASN A 148 11.90 30.64 63.48
CA ASN A 148 12.33 31.65 64.46
C ASN A 148 11.16 32.32 65.21
N ASN A 149 10.20 31.53 65.71
CA ASN A 149 8.97 31.99 66.39
C ASN A 149 8.06 32.89 65.54
N LYS A 150 8.19 32.87 64.21
CA LYS A 150 7.23 33.47 63.27
C LYS A 150 6.56 32.40 62.45
N GLU A 151 5.24 32.52 62.33
CA GLU A 151 4.42 31.60 61.54
C GLU A 151 4.47 31.99 60.05
N CYS A 152 4.87 31.04 59.22
CA CYS A 152 4.92 31.15 57.78
C CYS A 152 3.81 30.29 57.18
N GLN A 153 2.96 30.88 56.35
CA GLN A 153 1.99 30.11 55.57
C GLN A 153 2.69 29.49 54.38
N CYS A 154 2.65 28.17 54.26
CA CYS A 154 3.31 27.44 53.19
C CYS A 154 2.32 26.54 52.45
N GLN A 155 2.41 26.53 51.12
CA GLN A 155 1.62 25.68 50.25
C GLN A 155 2.52 24.67 49.56
N LEU A 156 2.16 23.38 49.64
CA LEU A 156 2.79 22.27 48.94
C LEU A 156 1.81 21.73 47.89
N SER A 157 2.27 21.57 46.65
CA SER A 157 1.61 20.73 45.66
C SER A 157 2.37 19.40 45.58
N SER A 158 1.68 18.26 45.59
CA SER A 158 2.34 16.95 45.47
C SER A 158 3.05 16.73 44.12
N THR A 159 2.89 17.64 43.15
CA THR A 159 3.57 17.62 41.84
C THR A 159 4.78 18.54 41.75
N GLU A 160 4.96 19.47 42.70
CA GLU A 160 6.07 20.41 42.70
C GLU A 160 6.91 20.19 43.96
N THR A 161 8.21 19.94 43.79
CA THR A 161 9.16 19.80 44.90
C THR A 161 9.45 21.11 45.63
N ASN A 162 8.73 22.20 45.33
CA ASN A 162 9.03 23.53 45.83
C ASN A 162 7.94 24.06 46.77
N TYR A 163 8.37 24.46 47.97
CA TYR A 163 7.54 25.23 48.91
C TYR A 163 7.57 26.73 48.58
N TYR A 164 6.42 27.39 48.73
CA TYR A 164 6.33 28.84 48.83
C TYR A 164 5.82 29.23 50.20
N CYS A 165 6.67 29.86 51.00
CA CYS A 165 6.31 30.38 52.32
C CYS A 165 6.22 31.92 52.28
N SER A 166 5.05 32.49 52.58
CA SER A 166 4.87 33.95 52.70
C SER A 166 4.57 34.34 54.16
N GLY A 167 5.37 35.25 54.72
CA GLY A 167 5.23 35.70 56.12
C GLY A 167 6.49 36.32 56.72
N ILE A 168 7.63 36.10 56.07
CA ILE A 168 8.89 36.80 56.33
C ILE A 168 9.29 37.44 54.99
N ASN A 169 10.02 38.56 54.98
CA ASN A 169 10.44 39.29 53.78
C ASN A 169 11.36 38.48 52.81
N GLU A 170 11.40 37.15 52.92
CA GLU A 170 12.26 36.24 52.18
C GLU A 170 11.47 34.97 51.84
N CYS A 171 11.34 34.64 50.55
CA CYS A 171 10.79 33.35 50.11
C CYS A 171 11.81 32.25 50.42
N CYS A 172 11.38 31.18 51.10
CA CYS A 172 12.18 29.98 51.32
C CYS A 172 11.65 28.83 50.46
N TYR A 173 12.58 28.13 49.81
CA TYR A 173 12.32 26.98 48.94
C TYR A 173 13.03 25.76 49.51
N GLY A 174 12.39 24.61 49.55
CA GLY A 174 13.01 23.38 50.04
C GLY A 174 12.45 22.16 49.35
N ASN A 175 13.29 21.13 49.22
CA ASN A 175 12.88 19.81 48.77
C ASN A 175 12.53 18.96 49.99
N TYR A 176 11.49 18.12 49.91
CA TYR A 176 11.21 17.15 50.95
C TYR A 176 11.93 15.82 50.66
N HIS A 177 12.19 15.06 51.72
CA HIS A 177 12.52 13.64 51.61
C HIS A 177 11.22 12.84 51.70
N THR A 178 11.07 11.88 50.78
CA THR A 178 9.90 11.06 50.48
C THR A 178 9.03 10.77 51.71
N TYR A 179 7.73 11.05 51.60
CA TYR A 179 6.75 10.70 52.63
C TYR A 179 6.37 9.22 52.53
N HIS A 180 6.04 8.60 53.66
CA HIS A 180 5.43 7.28 53.70
C HIS A 180 4.20 7.34 54.60
N PHE A 181 3.13 6.66 54.16
CA PHE A 181 1.87 6.53 54.89
C PHE A 181 2.08 6.23 56.40
N GLY A 182 1.55 7.10 57.27
CA GLY A 182 1.52 6.90 58.73
C GLY A 182 2.55 7.72 59.55
N GLN A 183 3.32 8.60 58.91
CA GLN A 183 4.24 9.50 59.65
C GLN A 183 3.54 10.79 60.09
N THR A 184 3.63 11.13 61.39
CA THR A 184 3.04 12.35 61.99
C THR A 184 3.98 13.56 61.98
N GLN A 185 5.20 13.37 61.48
CA GLN A 185 6.24 14.39 61.43
C GLN A 185 7.02 14.23 60.13
N VAL A 186 7.31 15.34 59.47
CA VAL A 186 8.17 15.38 58.28
C VAL A 186 9.27 16.40 58.52
N THR A 187 10.49 16.02 58.18
CA THR A 187 11.68 16.86 58.28
C THR A 187 11.99 17.45 56.92
N TYR A 188 12.27 18.75 56.90
CA TYR A 188 12.47 19.54 55.69
C TYR A 188 13.79 20.28 55.77
N ASP A 189 14.52 20.31 54.65
CA ASP A 189 15.64 21.22 54.44
C ASP A 189 15.17 22.40 53.57
N LEU A 190 15.02 23.56 54.20
CA LEU A 190 14.58 24.81 53.58
C LEU A 190 15.80 25.67 53.27
N THR A 191 15.92 26.20 52.06
CA THR A 191 16.91 27.22 51.70
C THR A 191 16.19 28.54 51.41
N CYS A 192 16.51 29.57 52.20
CA CYS A 192 15.90 30.89 52.06
C CYS A 192 16.69 31.78 51.10
N GLY A 193 16.05 32.80 50.52
CA GLY A 193 16.68 33.72 49.53
C GLY A 193 17.94 34.45 50.01
N ASN A 194 18.25 34.40 51.30
CA ASN A 194 19.50 34.88 51.89
C ASN A 194 20.65 33.85 51.89
N GLY A 195 20.47 32.68 51.27
CA GLY A 195 21.45 31.59 51.16
C GLY A 195 21.60 30.73 52.42
N LYS A 196 20.76 30.93 53.45
CA LYS A 196 20.77 30.10 54.66
C LYS A 196 19.88 28.89 54.50
N SER A 197 20.39 27.74 54.92
CA SER A 197 19.65 26.49 54.99
C SER A 197 19.19 26.20 56.43
N TYR A 198 17.95 25.75 56.57
CA TYR A 198 17.31 25.40 57.84
C TYR A 198 16.73 24.00 57.73
N THR A 199 17.12 23.11 58.65
CA THR A 199 16.41 21.84 58.85
C THR A 199 15.31 22.07 59.89
N THR A 200 14.07 21.82 59.53
CA THR A 200 12.92 21.97 60.44
C THR A 200 11.98 20.77 60.34
N THR A 201 11.33 20.44 61.43
CA THR A 201 10.35 19.36 61.48
C THR A 201 8.97 19.97 61.61
N ALA A 202 8.10 19.79 60.61
CA ALA A 202 6.69 20.14 60.77
C ALA A 202 5.96 18.97 61.45
N LEU A 203 5.27 19.28 62.54
CA LEU A 203 4.25 18.40 63.09
C LEU A 203 3.02 18.49 62.19
N ILE A 204 2.62 17.34 61.66
CA ILE A 204 1.39 17.21 60.91
C ILE A 204 0.28 17.10 61.95
N THR A 205 -0.29 18.25 62.32
CA THR A 205 -1.26 18.33 63.44
C THR A 205 -2.68 17.96 63.04
N ASP A 206 -2.97 17.92 61.74
CA ASP A 206 -4.22 17.41 61.21
C ASP A 206 -3.96 16.02 60.62
N ASN A 207 -4.80 15.03 60.92
CA ASN A 207 -4.79 13.67 60.34
C ASN A 207 -5.00 13.64 58.79
N GLU A 208 -4.67 14.72 58.08
CA GLU A 208 -5.08 14.99 56.69
C GLU A 208 -3.95 14.85 55.66
N LEU A 209 -2.74 14.48 56.09
CA LEU A 209 -1.61 14.27 55.18
C LEU A 209 -1.52 12.81 54.76
N LEU A 210 -2.52 12.38 53.99
CA LEU A 210 -2.54 11.07 53.35
C LEU A 210 -2.50 11.25 51.84
N CYS A 211 -1.33 11.59 51.31
CA CYS A 211 -1.10 11.55 49.88
C CYS A 211 0.30 10.99 49.59
N ASP A 212 0.38 9.68 49.42
CA ASP A 212 1.42 9.10 48.57
C ASP A 212 1.05 9.41 47.11
N THR A 213 2.02 9.86 46.32
CA THR A 213 1.89 9.92 44.87
C THR A 213 1.74 8.51 44.32
N PHE A 214 0.52 8.14 43.94
CA PHE A 214 0.29 6.94 43.15
C PHE A 214 0.53 7.29 41.68
N GLU A 215 1.72 6.95 41.17
CA GLU A 215 1.96 6.94 39.73
C GLU A 215 1.36 5.67 39.12
N VAL A 216 0.63 5.84 38.02
CA VAL A 216 0.06 4.74 37.24
C VAL A 216 0.90 4.60 35.97
N TYR A 217 1.58 3.46 35.82
CA TYR A 217 2.18 3.03 34.55
C TYR A 217 1.11 2.50 33.60
#